data_AF-A0A5K0YKR9-F1
#
_entry.id   AF-A0A5K0YKR9-F1
#
_cell.length_a   1.000
_cell.length_b   1.000
_cell.length_c   1.000
_cell.angle_alpha   90.00
_cell.angle_beta   90.00
_cell.angle_gamma   90.00
#
_symmetry.space_group_name_H-M   'P 1'
#
loop_
_entity.id
_entity.type
_entity.pdbx_description
1 polymer ?
#
loop_
_entity_poly.entity_id
_entity_poly.type
_entity_poly.pdbx_seq_one_letter_code
_entity_poly.pdbx_strand_id
1 'polypeptide(L)' 'DCCLIPESPFYLEGEGGLFEFIEQRFKENGHMVIVVAEGAGQEHLAESLDSGGEKDASGNRLLLDVGLWLTQRIK' A
#
# COMPACT_ATOMS: atom_id res chain seq x y z
N ASP A 1 -14.68 0.69 -2.26
CA ASP A 1 -13.58 0.08 -3.02
C ASP A 1 -12.60 1.13 -3.50
N CYS A 2 -11.34 0.75 -3.71
CA CYS A 2 -10.32 1.62 -4.31
C CYS A 2 -9.26 0.82 -5.10
N CYS A 3 -8.52 1.55 -5.95
CA CYS A 3 -7.38 1.07 -6.70
C CYS A 3 -6.15 1.91 -6.33
N LEU A 4 -5.07 1.26 -5.87
CA LEU A 4 -3.81 1.89 -5.51
C LEU A 4 -2.80 1.64 -6.63
N ILE A 5 -2.29 2.71 -7.22
CA ILE A 5 -1.37 2.68 -8.36
C ILE A 5 -0.16 3.58 -8.08
N PRO A 6 1.03 3.28 -8.65
CA PRO A 6 2.24 4.07 -8.43
C PRO A 6 2.09 5.56 -8.78
N GLU A 7 1.25 5.88 -9.76
CA GLU A 7 1.05 7.24 -10.27
C GLU A 7 0.21 8.11 -9.34
N SER A 8 -0.50 7.50 -8.37
CA SER A 8 -1.34 8.19 -7.40
C SER A 8 -0.84 7.92 -5.98
N PRO A 9 0.07 8.74 -5.44
CA PRO A 9 0.58 8.55 -4.09
C PRO A 9 -0.54 8.64 -3.07
N PHE A 10 -0.41 7.87 -2.00
CA PHE A 10 -1.36 7.80 -0.90
C PHE A 10 -0.62 7.72 0.43
N TYR A 11 -1.34 7.93 1.52
CA TYR A 11 -0.85 7.76 2.88
C TYR A 11 -1.84 6.90 3.67
N LEU A 12 -1.34 6.22 4.69
CA LEU A 12 -2.15 5.30 5.48
C LEU A 12 -3.04 6.04 6.48
N GLU A 13 -2.46 6.98 7.22
CA GLU A 13 -3.06 7.65 8.37
C GLU A 13 -3.22 9.16 8.16
N GLY A 14 -4.24 9.76 8.80
CA GLY A 14 -4.57 11.17 8.68
C GLY A 14 -5.84 11.42 7.88
N GLU A 15 -6.30 12.66 7.87
CA GLU A 15 -7.53 13.07 7.15
C GLU A 15 -7.39 12.73 5.66
N GLY A 16 -8.35 11.99 5.11
CA GLY A 16 -8.33 11.52 3.72
C GLY A 16 -7.40 10.32 3.47
N GLY A 17 -6.82 9.74 4.52
CA GLY A 17 -5.92 8.59 4.43
C GLY A 17 -6.64 7.29 4.09
N LEU A 18 -5.87 6.29 3.68
CA LEU A 18 -6.40 4.99 3.28
C LEU A 18 -7.20 4.32 4.41
N PHE A 19 -6.75 4.40 5.66
CA PHE A 19 -7.47 3.78 6.79
C PHE A 19 -8.81 4.44 7.07
N GLU A 20 -8.88 5.77 7.00
CA GLU A 20 -10.14 6.50 7.15
C GLU A 20 -11.11 6.12 6.02
N PHE A 21 -10.62 6.07 4.78
CA PHE A 21 -11.42 5.65 3.63
C PHE A 21 -11.93 4.21 3.78
N ILE A 22 -11.10 3.29 4.27
CA ILE A 22 -11.51 1.90 4.54
C ILE A 22 -12.63 1.87 5.59
N GLU A 23 -12.46 2.58 6.71
CA GLU A 23 -13.45 2.61 7.79
C GLU A 23 -14.80 3.15 7.30
N GLN A 24 -14.79 4.25 6.54
CA GLN A 24 -15.99 4.83 5.95
C GLN A 24 -16.69 3.84 5.01
N ARG A 25 -15.95 3.22 4.08
CA ARG A 25 -16.51 2.24 3.14
C ARG A 25 -17.07 1.01 3.83
N PHE A 26 -16.41 0.55 4.89
CA PHE A 26 -16.88 -0.59 5.66
C PHE A 26 -18.18 -0.27 6.42
N LYS A 27 -18.30 0.94 6.99
CA LYS A 27 -19.55 1.40 7.64
C LYS A 27 -20.71 1.52 6.65
N GLU A 28 -20.44 1.99 5.43
CA GLU A 28 -21.47 2.19 4.41
C GLU A 28 -21.95 0.87 3.79
N ASN A 29 -21.01 -0.04 3.48
CA ASN A 29 -21.30 -1.21 2.63
C ASN A 29 -21.16 -2.56 3.34
N GLY A 30 -20.55 -2.61 4.53
CA GLY A 30 -20.19 -3.84 5.25
C GLY A 30 -19.06 -4.66 4.59
N HIS A 31 -18.52 -4.21 3.46
CA HIS A 31 -17.43 -4.84 2.73
C HIS A 31 -16.65 -3.80 1.91
N MET A 32 -15.44 -4.18 1.52
CA MET A 32 -14.59 -3.37 0.65
C MET A 32 -13.60 -4.24 -0.13
N VAL A 33 -13.36 -3.87 -1.37
CA VAL A 33 -12.29 -4.41 -2.22
C VAL A 33 -11.22 -3.34 -2.44
N ILE A 34 -9.96 -3.76 -2.29
CA ILE A 34 -8.78 -2.96 -2.62
C ILE A 34 -8.02 -3.70 -3.71
N VAL A 35 -7.75 -3.03 -4.82
CA VAL A 35 -6.81 -3.50 -5.85
C VAL A 35 -5.53 -2.70 -5.69
N VAL A 36 -4.39 -3.36 -5.64
CA VAL A 36 -3.09 -2.70 -5.48
C VAL A 36 -2.13 -3.18 -6.57
N ALA A 37 -1.55 -2.24 -7.30
CA ALA A 37 -0.46 -2.53 -8.22
C ALA A 37 0.84 -2.71 -7.43
N GLU A 38 1.70 -3.65 -7.85
CA GLU A 38 2.93 -4.03 -7.15
C GLU A 38 3.83 -2.84 -6.79
N GLY A 39 3.91 -1.83 -7.66
CA GLY A 39 4.75 -0.65 -7.45
C GLY A 39 4.14 0.44 -6.55
N ALA A 40 2.90 0.31 -6.10
CA ALA A 40 2.25 1.34 -5.28
C ALA A 40 2.78 1.30 -3.84
N GLY A 41 3.01 2.46 -3.22
CA GLY A 41 3.37 2.57 -1.81
C GLY A 41 4.72 1.95 -1.40
N GLN A 42 5.61 1.72 -2.36
CA GLN A 42 6.94 1.15 -2.14
C GLN A 42 7.83 2.02 -1.23
N GLU A 43 7.57 3.33 -1.19
CA GLU A 43 8.14 4.27 -0.24
C GLU A 43 7.80 3.90 1.21
N HIS A 44 6.52 3.59 1.48
CA HIS A 44 6.06 3.20 2.81
C HIS A 44 6.63 1.86 3.24
N LEU A 45 6.74 0.91 2.31
CA LEU A 45 7.35 -0.40 2.59
C LEU A 45 8.83 -0.29 2.92
N ALA A 46 9.58 0.50 2.15
CA ALA A 46 11.01 0.65 2.34
C ALA A 46 11.37 1.28 3.68
N GLU A 47 10.58 2.27 4.13
CA GLU A 47 10.72 2.86 5.47
C GLU A 47 10.37 1.87 6.59
N SER A 48 9.43 0.96 6.32
CA SER A 48 8.92 0.03 7.32
C SER A 48 9.83 -1.18 7.59
N LEU A 49 10.64 -1.58 6.61
CA LEU A 49 11.40 -2.84 6.65
C LEU A 49 12.91 -2.63 6.86
N ASP A 50 13.41 -1.39 6.93
CA ASP A 50 14.84 -1.02 6.97
C ASP A 50 15.69 -1.75 5.89
N SER A 51 15.02 -2.28 4.88
CA SER A 51 15.58 -3.03 3.77
C SER A 51 15.77 -2.05 2.63
N GLY A 52 16.86 -1.29 2.72
CA GLY A 52 17.25 -0.29 1.73
C GLY A 52 17.45 -0.90 0.34
N GLY A 53 16.39 -0.87 -0.48
CA GLY A 53 16.44 -0.90 -1.94
C GLY A 53 17.39 -1.92 -2.56
N GLU A 54 17.25 -3.20 -2.18
CA GLU A 54 17.96 -4.28 -2.86
C GLU A 54 17.71 -4.21 -4.37
N LYS A 55 18.76 -4.45 -5.14
CA LYS A 55 18.70 -4.43 -6.61
C LYS A 55 18.91 -5.84 -7.14
N ASP A 56 18.17 -6.18 -8.19
CA ASP A 56 18.41 -7.41 -8.94
C ASP A 56 19.74 -7.36 -9.70
N ALA A 57 20.12 -8.48 -10.31
CA ALA A 57 21.34 -8.59 -11.13
C ALA A 57 21.35 -7.66 -12.36
N SER A 58 20.20 -7.10 -12.74
CA SER A 58 20.03 -6.15 -13.84
C SER A 58 20.04 -4.68 -13.37
N GLY A 59 20.14 -4.44 -12.06
CA GLY A 59 20.18 -3.12 -11.44
C GLY A 59 18.82 -2.49 -11.15
N ASN A 60 17.72 -3.23 -11.35
CA ASN A 60 16.37 -2.76 -11.00
C ASN A 60 16.16 -2.90 -9.50
N ARG A 61 15.41 -1.96 -8.91
CA ARG A 61 15.00 -2.08 -7.51
C ARG A 61 14.03 -3.26 -7.37
N LEU A 62 14.33 -4.17 -6.46
CA LEU A 62 13.40 -5.22 -6.05
C LEU A 62 12.23 -4.55 -5.34
N LEU A 63 11.03 -4.81 -5.86
CA LEU A 63 9.79 -4.39 -5.23
C LEU A 63 9.51 -5.31 -4.05
N LEU A 64 9.11 -4.70 -2.95
CA LEU A 64 8.68 -5.42 -1.76
C LEU A 64 7.20 -5.79 -1.94
N ASP A 65 6.75 -6.89 -1.32
CA ASP A 65 5.37 -7.36 -1.46
C ASP A 65 4.37 -6.41 -0.76
N VAL A 66 3.85 -5.45 -1.53
CA VAL A 66 2.87 -4.46 -1.08
C VAL A 66 1.55 -5.10 -0.66
N GLY A 67 1.14 -6.20 -1.30
CA GLY A 67 -0.11 -6.87 -0.97
C GLY A 67 -0.06 -7.50 0.42
N LEU A 68 1.04 -8.20 0.72
CA LEU A 68 1.29 -8.77 2.03
C LEU A 68 1.45 -7.67 3.09
N TRP A 69 2.26 -6.64 2.81
CA TRP A 69 2.48 -5.53 3.74
C TRP A 69 1.18 -4.80 4.07
N LEU A 70 0.36 -4.47 3.07
CA LEU A 70 -0.90 -3.77 3.27
C LEU A 70 -1.88 -4.61 4.07
N THR A 71 -1.92 -5.93 3.82
CA THR A 71 -2.74 -6.87 4.59
C THR A 71 -2.33 -6.90 6.08
N GLN A 72 -1.04 -6.82 6.38
CA GLN A 72 -0.54 -6.78 7.77
C GLN A 72 -0.88 -5.46 8.47
N ARG A 73 -1.04 -4.38 7.72
CA ARG A 73 -1.38 -3.05 8.25
C ARG A 73 -2.88 -2.84 8.48
N ILE A 74 -3.73 -3.56 7.75
CA ILE A 74 -5.19 -3.45 7.85
C ILE A 74 -5.78 -4.42 8.89
N LYS A 75 -5.13 -5.57 9.13
CA LYS A 75 -5.55 -6.55 10.17
C LYS A 75 -5.44 -5.98 11.58
#